data_AF-A0A554JJA3-F1
#
_entry.id   AF-A0A554JJA3-F1
#
_cell.length_a   1.000
_cell.length_b   1.000
_cell.length_c   1.000
_cell.angle_alpha   90.00
_cell.angle_beta   90.00
_cell.angle_gamma   90.00
#
_symmetry.space_group_name_H-M   'P 1'
#
loop_
_entity.id
_entity.type
_entity.pdbx_description
1 polymer ?
#
loop_
_entity_poly.entity_id
_entity_poly.type
_entity_poly.pdbx_seq_one_letter_code
_entity_poly.pdbx_strand_id
1 'polypeptide(L)'
;MKHISKPSSILAALLLLVAFAGVTIWSTGPDKTSAASGSISGWVWSETIGWISLNCSNLGVCGTSNYGLTLNADETITGYAWSENIGWIKFGGLSGFPSGLGTQAVNAQRSGNSMIGWARACAGTLNGNCS
;
A
#
# COMPACT_ATOMS: atom_id res chain seq x y z
N MET A 1 -0.53 -3.33 70.14
CA MET A 1 -1.74 -3.84 69.45
C MET A 1 -1.86 -3.12 68.11
N LYS A 2 -1.98 -3.89 67.00
CA LYS A 2 -2.51 -3.58 65.64
C LYS A 2 -2.33 -2.16 65.04
N HIS A 3 -1.54 -1.89 63.99
CA HIS A 3 -1.63 -2.18 62.53
C HIS A 3 -2.61 -1.30 61.70
N ILE A 4 -2.09 -0.73 60.58
CA ILE A 4 -2.70 -0.21 59.31
C ILE A 4 -3.38 1.19 59.34
N SER A 5 -3.22 2.13 58.38
CA SER A 5 -2.62 2.18 57.01
C SER A 5 -2.18 3.61 56.60
N LYS A 6 -1.22 3.71 55.65
CA LYS A 6 -0.51 4.92 55.15
C LYS A 6 -1.33 5.80 54.16
N PRO A 7 -1.08 7.13 54.07
CA PRO A 7 -1.69 8.02 53.07
C PRO A 7 -0.89 8.18 51.75
N SER A 8 -1.66 8.26 50.66
CA SER A 8 -1.35 8.63 49.26
C SER A 8 -1.26 10.18 49.14
N SER A 9 -0.69 10.90 48.16
CA SER A 9 -0.38 10.65 46.75
C SER A 9 0.71 11.64 46.26
N ILE A 10 1.54 11.13 45.35
CA ILE A 10 2.55 11.82 44.56
C ILE A 10 1.84 12.57 43.42
N LEU A 11 1.83 13.91 43.39
CA LEU A 11 1.26 14.66 42.24
C LEU A 11 1.70 16.12 42.07
N ALA A 12 2.76 16.60 42.73
CA ALA A 12 3.10 18.03 42.72
C ALA A 12 4.58 18.34 42.41
N ALA A 13 5.20 17.64 41.46
CA ALA A 13 6.55 17.98 41.00
C ALA A 13 6.67 17.75 39.49
N LEU A 14 6.53 18.81 38.68
CA LEU A 14 7.16 19.04 37.37
C LEU A 14 6.57 20.28 36.69
N LEU A 15 6.96 21.47 37.16
CA LEU A 15 6.87 22.72 36.40
C LEU A 15 8.30 23.14 36.07
N LEU A 16 8.76 22.77 34.87
CA LEU A 16 10.05 23.19 34.32
C LEU A 16 9.82 24.35 33.33
N LEU A 17 10.39 25.49 33.66
CA LEU A 17 10.56 26.67 32.83
C LEU A 17 11.50 26.37 31.65
N VAL A 18 11.05 26.62 30.42
CA VAL A 18 11.93 27.15 29.35
C VAL A 18 11.11 28.09 28.48
N ALA A 19 11.44 29.38 28.56
CA ALA A 19 11.15 30.36 27.51
C ALA A 19 12.49 30.88 27.01
N PHE A 20 12.83 30.72 25.73
CA PHE A 20 13.69 31.67 25.01
C PHE A 20 13.67 31.41 23.48
N ALA A 21 13.51 32.52 22.75
CA ALA A 21 13.83 32.78 21.35
C ALA A 21 13.11 32.00 20.24
N GLY A 22 12.42 32.78 19.39
CA GLY A 22 11.79 32.31 18.16
C GLY A 22 12.77 31.56 17.26
N VAL A 23 12.45 30.30 17.02
CA VAL A 23 12.91 29.57 15.85
C VAL A 23 11.78 29.70 14.83
N THR A 24 11.95 30.55 13.83
CA THR A 24 11.17 30.44 12.60
C THR A 24 11.61 29.17 11.91
N ILE A 25 10.99 28.04 12.27
CA ILE A 25 11.12 26.81 11.51
C ILE A 25 10.37 27.08 10.22
N TRP A 26 11.09 27.41 9.15
CA TRP A 26 10.55 27.25 7.80
C TRP A 26 10.06 25.81 7.75
N SER A 27 8.75 25.65 7.57
CA SER A 27 8.18 24.36 7.27
C SER A 27 8.88 23.88 6.00
N THR A 28 9.87 23.00 6.16
CA THR A 28 10.04 21.94 5.18
C THR A 28 8.75 21.16 5.34
N GLY A 29 7.72 21.50 4.55
CA GLY A 29 6.67 20.55 4.27
C GLY A 29 7.37 19.22 3.94
N PRO A 30 6.80 18.07 4.30
CA PRO A 30 7.36 16.83 3.79
C PRO A 30 7.45 17.03 2.28
N ASP A 31 8.67 17.07 1.74
CA ASP A 31 8.87 16.81 0.34
C ASP A 31 8.06 15.54 0.13
N LYS A 32 7.05 15.62 -0.72
CA LYS A 32 6.43 14.40 -1.21
C LYS A 32 7.57 13.73 -1.96
N THR A 33 8.33 12.90 -1.26
CA THR A 33 9.25 11.97 -1.89
C THR A 33 8.34 11.22 -2.84
N SER A 34 8.48 11.50 -4.13
CA SER A 34 7.85 10.73 -5.18
C SER A 34 8.07 9.29 -4.78
N ALA A 35 7.00 8.53 -4.55
CA ALA A 35 7.12 7.18 -4.03
C ALA A 35 8.20 6.48 -4.85
N ALA A 36 9.33 6.16 -4.20
CA ALA A 36 10.50 5.66 -4.90
C ALA A 36 10.02 4.48 -5.75
N SER A 37 10.32 4.52 -7.05
CA SER A 37 10.00 3.41 -7.94
C SER A 37 10.54 2.13 -7.29
N GLY A 38 9.72 1.11 -7.18
CA GLY A 38 10.03 0.00 -6.28
C GLY A 38 9.08 -1.17 -6.37
N SER A 39 9.57 -2.30 -5.88
CA SER A 39 8.77 -3.52 -5.73
C SER A 39 7.67 -3.28 -4.70
N ILE A 40 6.45 -3.63 -5.06
CA ILE A 40 5.30 -3.62 -4.16
C ILE A 40 5.15 -5.04 -3.62
N SER A 41 5.25 -5.17 -2.30
CA SER A 41 5.09 -6.43 -1.57
C SER A 41 3.90 -6.36 -0.61
N GLY A 42 3.57 -7.49 0.02
CA GLY A 42 2.44 -7.55 0.95
C GLY A 42 1.19 -8.17 0.33
N TRP A 43 0.09 -8.05 1.05
CA TRP A 43 -1.17 -8.71 0.75
C TRP A 43 -2.28 -7.66 0.62
N VAL A 44 -3.23 -7.91 -0.27
CA VAL A 44 -4.48 -7.15 -0.36
C VAL A 44 -5.64 -8.11 -0.15
N TRP A 45 -6.67 -7.64 0.55
CA TRP A 45 -7.90 -8.40 0.79
C TRP A 45 -9.05 -7.85 -0.05
N SER A 46 -9.89 -8.76 -0.53
CA SER A 46 -11.18 -8.46 -1.13
C SER A 46 -12.19 -9.44 -0.55
N GLU A 47 -13.39 -8.97 -0.21
CA GLU A 47 -14.44 -9.86 0.31
C GLU A 47 -14.91 -10.90 -0.72
N THR A 48 -14.75 -10.62 -2.02
CA THR A 48 -15.17 -11.53 -3.10
C THR A 48 -14.01 -12.38 -3.62
N ILE A 49 -12.80 -11.82 -3.70
CA ILE A 49 -11.64 -12.51 -4.28
C ILE A 49 -10.79 -13.19 -3.20
N GLY A 50 -10.86 -12.75 -1.95
CA GLY A 50 -9.99 -13.19 -0.87
C GLY A 50 -8.61 -12.52 -0.91
N TRP A 51 -7.60 -13.22 -0.39
CA TRP A 51 -6.23 -12.73 -0.34
C TRP A 51 -5.59 -12.70 -1.73
N ILE A 52 -4.91 -11.59 -2.00
CA ILE A 52 -4.13 -11.35 -3.20
C ILE A 52 -2.70 -11.05 -2.78
N SER A 53 -1.77 -11.90 -3.22
CA SER A 53 -0.34 -11.77 -3.03
C SER A 53 0.25 -10.82 -4.06
N LEU A 54 0.90 -9.75 -3.62
CA LEU A 54 1.49 -8.76 -4.53
C LEU A 54 2.92 -9.10 -4.97
N ASN A 55 3.57 -10.07 -4.32
CA ASN A 55 4.93 -10.48 -4.62
C ASN A 55 5.18 -11.95 -4.24
N CYS A 56 6.01 -12.65 -5.00
CA CYS A 56 6.36 -14.05 -4.76
C CYS A 56 6.97 -14.31 -3.37
N SER A 57 7.59 -13.29 -2.76
CA SER A 57 8.22 -13.40 -1.44
C SER A 57 7.18 -13.64 -0.34
N ASN A 58 5.95 -13.19 -0.53
CA ASN A 58 4.85 -13.40 0.40
C ASN A 58 4.52 -14.88 0.63
N LEU A 59 4.69 -15.71 -0.40
CA LEU A 59 4.47 -17.15 -0.35
C LEU A 59 5.79 -17.93 -0.28
N GLY A 60 6.94 -17.25 -0.32
CA GLY A 60 8.25 -17.90 -0.40
C GLY A 60 8.50 -18.66 -1.71
N VAL A 61 7.81 -18.30 -2.79
CA VAL A 61 7.83 -19.05 -4.06
C VAL A 61 8.68 -18.40 -5.14
N CYS A 62 9.47 -17.36 -4.85
CA CYS A 62 10.26 -16.65 -5.87
C CYS A 62 11.24 -17.55 -6.64
N GLY A 63 11.65 -18.68 -6.08
CA GLY A 63 12.51 -19.66 -6.78
C GLY A 63 11.78 -20.50 -7.84
N THR A 64 10.44 -20.62 -7.75
CA THR A 64 9.62 -21.40 -8.68
C THR A 64 8.69 -20.53 -9.52
N SER A 65 8.21 -19.41 -8.97
CA SER A 65 7.40 -18.41 -9.64
C SER A 65 7.79 -17.01 -9.18
N ASN A 66 8.59 -16.33 -10.00
CA ASN A 66 9.10 -14.99 -9.71
C ASN A 66 8.12 -13.91 -10.21
N TYR A 67 7.02 -13.71 -9.48
CA TYR A 67 6.05 -12.65 -9.74
C TYR A 67 6.17 -11.49 -8.74
N GLY A 68 5.72 -10.32 -9.16
CA GLY A 68 5.55 -9.18 -8.28
C GLY A 68 5.04 -7.95 -9.02
N LEU A 69 4.52 -7.00 -8.24
CA LEU A 69 4.15 -5.68 -8.74
C LEU A 69 5.31 -4.69 -8.58
N THR A 70 5.41 -3.75 -9.49
CA THR A 70 6.41 -2.67 -9.47
C THR A 70 5.69 -1.35 -9.69
N LEU A 71 5.96 -0.36 -8.83
CA LEU A 71 5.64 1.03 -9.09
C LEU A 71 6.78 1.65 -9.90
N ASN A 72 6.48 2.11 -11.11
CA ASN A 72 7.43 2.73 -12.01
C ASN A 72 7.60 4.23 -11.69
N ALA A 73 8.66 4.83 -12.24
CA ALA A 73 8.95 6.26 -12.07
C ALA A 73 7.87 7.17 -12.70
N ASP A 74 7.14 6.66 -13.70
CA ASP A 74 5.99 7.33 -14.34
C ASP A 74 4.66 7.11 -13.59
N GLU A 75 4.74 6.63 -12.35
CA GLU A 75 3.61 6.30 -11.48
C GLU A 75 2.73 5.13 -11.96
N THR A 76 3.05 4.47 -13.07
CA THR A 76 2.34 3.26 -13.51
C THR A 76 2.71 2.06 -12.63
N ILE A 77 1.79 1.11 -12.52
CA ILE A 77 2.00 -0.13 -11.79
C ILE A 77 1.96 -1.27 -12.80
N THR A 78 3.03 -2.05 -12.82
CA THR A 78 3.22 -3.16 -13.74
C THR A 78 3.54 -4.44 -13.00
N GLY A 79 3.23 -5.57 -13.62
CA GLY A 79 3.62 -6.90 -13.13
C GLY A 79 2.45 -7.81 -12.88
N TYR A 80 2.67 -8.82 -12.03
CA TYR A 80 1.67 -9.84 -11.72
C TYR A 80 1.47 -9.99 -10.22
N ALA A 81 0.20 -10.14 -9.84
CA ALA A 81 -0.22 -10.57 -8.52
C ALA A 81 -0.92 -11.93 -8.63
N TRP A 82 -1.01 -12.64 -7.51
CA TRP A 82 -1.58 -13.98 -7.44
C TRP A 82 -2.67 -14.08 -6.37
N SER A 83 -3.76 -14.75 -6.69
CA SER A 83 -4.76 -15.18 -5.71
C SER A 83 -5.07 -16.65 -5.94
N GLU A 84 -5.19 -17.42 -4.86
CA GLU A 84 -5.62 -18.82 -4.95
C GLU A 84 -7.03 -18.97 -5.51
N ASN A 85 -7.87 -17.93 -5.40
CA ASN A 85 -9.28 -18.02 -5.79
C ASN A 85 -9.53 -17.65 -7.26
N ILE A 86 -8.75 -16.74 -7.84
CA ILE A 86 -8.95 -16.25 -9.21
C ILE A 86 -7.70 -16.35 -10.11
N GLY A 87 -6.61 -16.89 -9.56
CA GLY A 87 -5.34 -17.04 -10.24
C GLY A 87 -4.61 -15.73 -10.49
N TRP A 88 -3.95 -15.65 -11.66
CA TRP A 88 -3.11 -14.53 -12.05
C TRP A 88 -3.91 -13.25 -12.28
N ILE A 89 -3.33 -12.14 -11.80
CA ILE A 89 -3.85 -10.79 -12.01
C ILE A 89 -2.73 -9.95 -12.61
N LYS A 90 -2.94 -9.40 -13.81
CA LYS A 90 -1.98 -8.57 -14.52
C LYS A 90 -2.21 -7.10 -14.27
N PHE A 91 -1.11 -6.39 -14.04
CA PHE A 91 -1.02 -4.93 -13.95
C PHE A 91 -0.15 -4.41 -15.09
N GLY A 92 -0.59 -3.33 -15.73
CA GLY A 92 0.14 -2.71 -16.84
C GLY A 92 0.05 -3.48 -18.16
N GLY A 93 0.35 -2.77 -19.26
CA GLY A 93 0.29 -3.35 -20.61
C GLY A 93 -1.10 -3.87 -20.99
N LEU A 94 -2.16 -3.31 -20.39
CA LEU A 94 -3.54 -3.67 -20.67
C LEU A 94 -4.14 -2.75 -21.75
N SER A 95 -5.17 -3.28 -22.40
CA SER A 95 -6.02 -2.56 -23.34
C SER A 95 -7.49 -3.00 -23.15
N GLY A 96 -8.41 -2.34 -23.85
CA GLY A 96 -9.85 -2.66 -23.77
C GLY A 96 -10.42 -2.38 -22.39
N PHE A 97 -10.12 -1.21 -21.83
CA PHE A 97 -10.62 -0.80 -20.53
C PHE A 97 -12.14 -0.58 -20.57
N PRO A 98 -12.85 -0.83 -19.44
CA PRO A 98 -14.22 -0.37 -19.29
C PRO A 98 -14.33 1.13 -19.59
N SER A 99 -15.41 1.51 -20.27
CA SER A 99 -15.74 2.89 -20.56
C SER A 99 -17.09 3.25 -19.93
N GLY A 100 -17.25 4.52 -19.54
CA GLY A 100 -18.45 5.01 -18.86
C GLY A 100 -18.12 6.06 -17.80
N LEU A 101 -19.16 6.75 -17.33
CA LEU A 101 -19.03 7.78 -16.30
C LEU A 101 -18.37 7.20 -15.03
N GLY A 102 -17.37 7.91 -14.51
CA GLY A 102 -16.66 7.53 -13.29
C GLY A 102 -15.53 6.50 -13.47
N THR A 103 -15.24 6.08 -14.71
CA THR A 103 -14.11 5.18 -15.00
C THR A 103 -12.96 5.93 -15.67
N GLN A 104 -11.72 5.52 -15.37
CA GLN A 104 -10.54 5.99 -16.08
C GLN A 104 -9.98 4.85 -16.91
N ALA A 105 -9.98 4.99 -18.24
CA ALA A 105 -9.53 3.97 -19.18
C ALA A 105 -7.98 3.92 -19.25
N VAL A 106 -7.35 3.60 -18.12
CA VAL A 106 -5.89 3.61 -17.94
C VAL A 106 -5.44 2.37 -17.20
N ASN A 107 -4.16 1.99 -17.40
CA ASN A 107 -3.51 0.99 -16.55
C ASN A 107 -3.50 1.46 -15.09
N ALA A 108 -3.40 0.51 -14.17
CA ALA A 108 -3.19 0.81 -12.77
C ALA A 108 -2.03 1.79 -12.58
N GLN A 109 -2.27 2.89 -11.89
CA GLN A 109 -1.26 3.91 -11.60
C GLN A 109 -1.57 4.60 -10.28
N ARG A 110 -0.53 5.12 -9.64
CA ARG A 110 -0.67 6.01 -8.50
C ARG A 110 -0.95 7.42 -9.02
N SER A 111 -1.96 8.07 -8.47
CA SER A 111 -2.23 9.49 -8.72
C SER A 111 -2.31 10.21 -7.38
N GLY A 112 -1.22 10.89 -7.03
CA GLY A 112 -1.04 11.47 -5.69
C GLY A 112 -1.09 10.40 -4.59
N ASN A 113 -2.11 10.49 -3.73
CA ASN A 113 -2.38 9.54 -2.64
C ASN A 113 -3.41 8.46 -2.99
N SER A 114 -3.90 8.45 -4.23
CA SER A 114 -4.91 7.50 -4.69
C SER A 114 -4.33 6.51 -5.69
N MET A 115 -4.95 5.34 -5.80
CA MET A 115 -4.68 4.36 -6.84
C MET A 115 -5.85 4.41 -7.83
N ILE A 116 -5.55 4.53 -9.12
CA ILE A 116 -6.54 4.62 -10.18
C ILE A 116 -6.23 3.62 -11.29
N GLY A 117 -7.18 3.42 -12.20
CA GLY A 117 -7.02 2.56 -13.36
C GLY A 117 -7.38 1.10 -13.10
N TRP A 118 -6.94 0.24 -14.01
CA TRP A 118 -7.41 -1.15 -14.07
C TRP A 118 -6.28 -2.17 -13.95
N ALA A 119 -6.63 -3.30 -13.34
CA ALA A 119 -5.92 -4.57 -13.38
C ALA A 119 -6.84 -5.64 -13.99
N ARG A 120 -6.26 -6.73 -14.52
CA ARG A 120 -7.00 -7.79 -15.22
C ARG A 120 -6.78 -9.13 -14.55
N ALA A 121 -7.85 -9.76 -14.07
CA ALA A 121 -7.83 -11.18 -13.70
C ALA A 121 -7.78 -12.04 -14.97
N CYS A 122 -6.85 -12.98 -15.04
CA CYS A 122 -6.61 -13.76 -16.25
C CYS A 122 -7.54 -14.97 -16.39
N ALA A 123 -7.97 -15.57 -15.27
CA ALA A 123 -8.87 -16.73 -15.30
C ALA A 123 -10.25 -16.42 -15.93
N GLY A 124 -10.64 -15.14 -16.02
CA GLY A 124 -11.90 -14.70 -16.62
C GLY A 124 -11.80 -14.19 -18.06
N THR A 125 -10.64 -14.28 -18.73
CA THR A 125 -10.52 -13.83 -20.13
C THR A 125 -10.99 -14.92 -21.10
N LEU A 126 -11.55 -14.52 -22.25
CA LEU A 126 -12.05 -15.43 -23.31
C LEU A 126 -11.03 -16.50 -23.76
N ASN A 127 -9.74 -16.24 -23.55
CA ASN A 127 -8.64 -17.12 -23.93
C ASN A 127 -7.84 -17.66 -22.72
N GLY A 128 -8.24 -17.33 -21.48
CA GLY A 128 -7.55 -17.72 -20.24
C GLY A 128 -6.10 -17.22 -20.10
N ASN A 129 -5.62 -16.41 -21.04
CA ASN A 129 -4.26 -15.87 -21.05
C ASN A 129 -4.25 -14.42 -20.55
N CYS A 130 -3.18 -14.06 -19.86
CA CYS A 130 -2.91 -12.70 -19.39
C CYS A 130 -2.34 -11.77 -20.49
N SER A 131 -2.46 -12.12 -21.77
CA SER A 131 -1.87 -11.38 -22.89
C SER A 131 -2.78 -10.26 -23.35
#